data_AF-A0A954Y670-F1
#
_entry.id   AF-A0A954Y670-F1
#
_cell.length_a   1.000
_cell.length_b   1.000
_cell.length_c   1.000
_cell.angle_alpha   90.00
_cell.angle_beta   90.00
_cell.angle_gamma   90.00
#
_symmetry.space_group_name_H-M   'P 1'
#
loop_
_entity.id
_entity.type
_entity.pdbx_description
1 polymer ?
#
loop_
_entity_poly.entity_id
_entity_poly.type
_entity_poly.pdbx_seq_one_letter_code
_entity_poly.pdbx_strand_id
1 'polypeptide(L)'
;MWVALYTALLPGMAKAQILGANFNELPKNVDPVLLDDSRTTWVRGFFEMLDLAGQANLATNSNVLGMQRAADAGRELVVSFKWNFDGAGQSVPAPGSLQEQQLFDLAVDTLNAIDRPVNTIVLGNEPMWETPTADLQRPAPGQRSPLANFTERLLDHVDATYSEQQPARPKYFLGALNRLDQPANQQKDVVQDFFDMARTNPKIAGMDLHVHYNGIAQ
;
A
#
# COMPACT_ATOMS: atom_id res chain seq x y z
N MET A 1 21.18 -27.54 -51.86
CA MET A 1 21.90 -27.52 -50.57
C MET A 1 21.05 -26.70 -49.62
N TRP A 2 20.31 -27.35 -48.72
CA TRP A 2 19.40 -26.69 -47.77
C TRP A 2 20.10 -26.59 -46.42
N VAL A 3 20.31 -25.37 -45.93
CA VAL A 3 20.80 -25.12 -44.58
C VAL A 3 19.57 -24.94 -43.70
N ALA A 4 19.29 -25.91 -42.83
CA ALA A 4 18.30 -25.77 -41.77
C ALA A 4 18.93 -24.94 -40.64
N LEU A 5 18.43 -23.72 -40.45
CA LEU A 5 18.76 -22.89 -39.29
C LEU A 5 17.99 -23.44 -38.08
N TYR A 6 18.68 -24.09 -37.15
CA TYR A 6 18.13 -24.38 -35.83
C TYR A 6 18.23 -23.11 -34.98
N THR A 7 17.12 -22.38 -34.85
CA THR A 7 17.00 -21.31 -33.86
C THR A 7 16.88 -21.97 -32.49
N ALA A 8 17.95 -21.97 -31.71
CA ALA A 8 17.89 -22.34 -30.31
C ALA A 8 17.00 -21.33 -29.57
N LEU A 9 15.81 -21.77 -29.15
CA LEU A 9 14.99 -21.05 -28.19
C LEU A 9 15.75 -21.03 -26.86
N LEU A 10 16.34 -19.88 -26.52
CA LEU A 10 16.85 -19.66 -25.17
C LEU A 10 15.66 -19.74 -24.20
N PRO A 11 15.73 -20.55 -23.13
CA PRO A 11 14.70 -20.52 -22.10
C PRO A 11 14.67 -19.11 -21.52
N GLY A 12 13.52 -18.43 -21.65
CA GLY A 12 13.30 -17.15 -21.00
C GLY A 12 13.58 -17.33 -19.52
N MET A 13 14.51 -16.54 -18.97
CA MET A 13 14.75 -16.51 -17.54
C MET A 13 13.40 -16.26 -16.86
N ALA A 14 12.87 -17.27 -16.18
CA ALA A 14 11.75 -17.08 -15.27
C ALA A 14 12.16 -15.95 -14.33
N LYS A 15 11.39 -14.86 -14.29
CA LYS A 15 11.60 -13.81 -13.29
C LYS A 15 11.58 -14.51 -11.95
N ALA A 16 12.66 -14.36 -11.18
CA ALA A 16 12.77 -14.96 -9.86
C ALA A 16 11.52 -14.60 -9.04
N GLN A 17 11.02 -15.57 -8.28
CA GLN A 17 9.96 -15.33 -7.31
C GLN A 17 10.44 -14.23 -6.34
N ILE A 18 9.68 -13.14 -6.25
CA ILE A 18 9.97 -12.09 -5.28
C ILE A 18 9.50 -12.59 -3.91
N LEU A 19 10.42 -12.64 -2.95
CA LEU A 19 10.12 -12.95 -1.56
C LEU A 19 10.23 -11.67 -0.71
N GLY A 20 9.14 -11.33 -0.03
CA GLY A 20 9.06 -10.19 0.87
C GLY A 20 8.69 -10.60 2.30
N ALA A 21 9.10 -9.79 3.28
CA ALA A 21 8.69 -9.91 4.68
C ALA A 21 7.75 -8.77 5.05
N ASN A 22 6.63 -9.09 5.72
CA ASN A 22 5.69 -8.10 6.24
C ASN A 22 5.88 -7.93 7.75
N PHE A 23 6.21 -6.71 8.19
CA PHE A 23 6.32 -6.33 9.59
C PHE A 23 5.04 -5.61 10.00
N ASN A 24 4.00 -6.39 10.27
CA ASN A 24 2.66 -5.92 10.62
C ASN A 24 2.70 -5.01 11.86
N GLU A 25 2.27 -3.75 11.76
CA GLU A 25 2.27 -2.70 12.82
C GLU A 25 3.64 -2.30 13.39
N LEU A 26 4.65 -3.16 13.23
CA LEU A 26 5.92 -3.08 13.92
C LEU A 26 7.12 -3.07 12.95
N PRO A 27 7.18 -2.18 11.93
CA PRO A 27 8.41 -1.96 11.16
C PRO A 27 9.65 -1.75 12.04
N LYS A 28 9.48 -1.19 13.25
CA LYS A 28 10.56 -1.06 14.24
C LYS A 28 11.28 -2.37 14.59
N ASN A 29 10.71 -3.54 14.27
CA ASN A 29 11.30 -4.86 14.52
C ASN A 29 12.09 -5.40 13.32
N VAL A 30 12.26 -4.62 12.24
CA VAL A 30 13.15 -4.99 11.13
C VAL A 30 14.54 -5.31 11.66
N ASP A 31 14.98 -6.53 11.38
CA ASP A 31 16.31 -7.08 11.68
C ASP A 31 16.99 -7.51 10.36
N PRO A 32 18.05 -6.80 9.93
CA PRO A 32 18.77 -7.14 8.71
C PRO A 32 19.28 -8.58 8.67
N VAL A 33 19.73 -9.15 9.79
CA VAL A 33 20.27 -10.51 9.82
C VAL A 33 19.21 -11.53 9.41
N LEU A 34 18.00 -11.41 9.96
CA LEU A 34 16.88 -12.29 9.61
C LEU A 34 16.44 -12.12 8.14
N LEU A 35 16.52 -10.90 7.62
CA LEU A 35 16.21 -10.62 6.21
C LEU A 35 17.23 -11.30 5.27
N ASP A 36 18.52 -11.29 5.62
CA ASP A 36 19.56 -11.95 4.83
C ASP A 36 19.41 -13.48 4.90
N ASP A 37 19.19 -14.03 6.10
CA ASP A 37 19.01 -15.47 6.32
C ASP A 37 17.81 -16.03 5.54
N SER A 38 16.72 -15.26 5.48
CA SER A 38 15.52 -15.60 4.72
C SER A 38 15.60 -15.28 3.23
N ARG A 39 16.68 -14.64 2.76
CA ARG A 39 16.85 -14.13 1.38
C ARG A 39 15.70 -13.21 0.97
N THR A 40 15.18 -12.45 1.93
CA THR A 40 14.10 -11.49 1.71
C THR A 40 14.65 -10.29 0.94
N THR A 41 13.99 -9.94 -0.16
CA THR A 41 14.40 -8.82 -1.02
C THR A 41 13.49 -7.60 -0.88
N TRP A 42 12.30 -7.79 -0.32
CA TRP A 42 11.29 -6.74 -0.12
C TRP A 42 10.82 -6.69 1.33
N VAL A 43 10.62 -5.50 1.86
CA VAL A 43 10.06 -5.29 3.20
C VAL A 43 8.78 -4.48 3.09
N ARG A 44 7.70 -5.01 3.66
CA ARG A 44 6.43 -4.32 3.82
C ARG A 44 6.27 -3.86 5.27
N GLY A 45 5.86 -2.61 5.44
CA GLY A 45 5.45 -2.04 6.71
C GLY A 45 4.24 -1.13 6.52
N PHE A 46 3.50 -0.86 7.58
CA PHE A 46 2.44 0.13 7.54
C PHE A 46 2.47 1.10 8.70
N PHE A 47 1.85 2.25 8.50
CA PHE A 47 1.76 3.34 9.46
C PHE A 47 0.31 3.65 9.79
N GLU A 48 -0.02 3.63 11.07
CA GLU A 48 -1.31 4.10 11.60
C GLU A 48 -1.34 5.62 11.54
N MET A 49 -1.91 6.16 10.47
CA MET A 49 -1.75 7.58 10.14
C MET A 49 -2.38 8.50 11.18
N LEU A 50 -3.50 8.07 11.78
CA LEU A 50 -4.18 8.86 12.82
C LEU A 50 -3.37 8.92 14.12
N ASP A 51 -2.58 7.89 14.44
CA ASP A 51 -1.69 7.86 15.62
C ASP A 51 -0.40 8.70 15.42
N LEU A 52 -0.05 8.96 14.15
CA LEU A 52 1.07 9.84 13.80
C LEU A 52 0.68 11.33 13.86
N ALA A 53 -0.62 11.64 13.85
CA ALA A 53 -1.09 13.03 13.89
C ALA A 53 -0.62 13.73 15.17
N GLY A 54 0.06 14.87 15.01
CA GLY A 54 0.60 15.66 16.11
C GLY A 54 1.95 15.17 16.66
N GLN A 55 2.56 14.13 16.08
CA GLN A 55 3.94 13.78 16.43
C GLN A 55 4.92 14.85 15.92
N ALA A 56 5.76 15.37 16.82
CA ALA A 56 6.64 16.50 16.50
C ALA A 56 7.79 16.15 15.55
N ASN A 57 8.26 14.89 15.53
CA ASN A 57 9.35 14.45 14.66
C ASN A 57 9.19 13.00 14.22
N LEU A 58 8.70 12.81 12.99
CA LEU A 58 8.54 11.49 12.37
C LEU A 58 9.86 10.78 12.07
N ALA A 59 10.96 11.50 11.83
CA ALA A 59 12.25 10.89 11.53
C ALA A 59 12.81 10.09 12.72
N THR A 60 12.39 10.41 13.94
CA THR A 60 12.74 9.63 15.16
C THR A 60 11.72 8.55 15.51
N ASN A 61 10.62 8.42 14.75
CA ASN A 61 9.62 7.40 14.99
C ASN A 61 10.24 6.01 14.76
N SER A 62 10.08 5.11 15.74
CA SER A 62 10.72 3.79 15.69
C SER A 62 10.34 2.94 14.46
N ASN A 63 9.13 3.11 13.93
CA ASN A 63 8.69 2.41 12.72
C ASN A 63 9.34 3.01 11.47
N VAL A 64 9.51 4.34 11.41
CA VAL A 64 10.26 5.00 10.34
C VAL A 64 11.72 4.54 10.33
N LEU A 65 12.36 4.50 11.51
CA LEU A 65 13.72 3.96 11.66
C LEU A 65 13.81 2.49 11.24
N GLY A 66 12.75 1.71 11.42
CA GLY A 66 12.65 0.34 10.93
C GLY A 66 12.71 0.24 9.40
N MET A 67 11.95 1.10 8.71
CA MET A 67 11.95 1.17 7.24
C MET A 67 13.30 1.66 6.70
N GLN A 68 13.93 2.64 7.36
CA GLN A 68 15.31 3.06 7.05
C GLN A 68 16.29 1.89 7.13
N ARG A 69 16.26 1.10 8.22
CA ARG A 69 17.12 -0.07 8.36
C ARG A 69 16.92 -1.11 7.26
N ALA A 70 15.67 -1.33 6.82
CA ALA A 70 15.41 -2.21 5.68
C ALA A 70 16.04 -1.68 4.39
N ALA A 71 15.84 -0.39 4.07
CA ALA A 71 16.42 0.21 2.87
C ALA A 71 17.95 0.26 2.92
N ASP A 72 18.55 0.61 4.06
CA ASP A 72 20.00 0.69 4.25
C ASP A 72 20.67 -0.69 4.12
N ALA A 73 19.93 -1.76 4.42
CA ALA A 73 20.37 -3.11 4.18
C ALA A 73 20.14 -3.55 2.70
N GLY A 74 19.54 -2.71 1.85
CA GLY A 74 19.37 -2.97 0.42
C GLY A 74 18.10 -3.71 0.05
N ARG A 75 17.05 -3.63 0.88
CA ARG A 75 15.73 -4.21 0.57
C ARG A 75 14.84 -3.15 -0.07
N GLU A 76 14.00 -3.56 -1.02
CA GLU A 76 12.97 -2.69 -1.60
C GLU A 76 11.82 -2.49 -0.59
N LEU A 77 11.24 -1.29 -0.55
CA LEU A 77 10.23 -0.93 0.44
C LEU A 77 8.82 -0.92 -0.14
N VAL A 78 7.89 -1.55 0.58
CA VAL A 78 6.44 -1.38 0.45
C VAL A 78 5.93 -0.66 1.69
N VAL A 79 5.42 0.55 1.53
CA VAL A 79 4.81 1.33 2.60
C VAL A 79 3.31 1.33 2.43
N SER A 80 2.56 1.00 3.48
CA SER A 80 1.11 1.05 3.48
C SER A 80 0.58 2.06 4.50
N PHE A 81 -0.42 2.84 4.12
CA PHE A 81 -1.10 3.75 5.04
C PHE A 81 -2.28 3.04 5.68
N LYS A 82 -2.41 3.08 7.00
CA LYS A 82 -3.59 2.57 7.70
C LYS A 82 -4.40 3.74 8.25
N TRP A 83 -5.67 3.78 7.85
CA TRP A 83 -6.61 4.86 8.16
C TRP A 83 -7.70 4.33 9.09
N ASN A 84 -7.40 4.20 10.38
CA ASN A 84 -8.33 3.70 11.40
C ASN A 84 -9.41 4.72 11.79
N PHE A 85 -10.22 5.13 10.81
CA PHE A 85 -11.34 6.05 11.00
C PHE A 85 -12.40 5.45 11.95
N ASP A 86 -12.72 4.16 11.78
CA ASP A 86 -13.74 3.49 12.61
C ASP A 86 -13.31 3.41 14.08
N GLY A 87 -12.08 2.98 14.36
CA GLY A 87 -11.54 2.92 15.71
C GLY A 87 -11.34 4.29 16.35
N ALA A 88 -11.16 5.35 15.56
CA ALA A 88 -11.15 6.72 16.03
C ALA A 88 -12.57 7.32 16.23
N GLY A 89 -13.62 6.60 15.84
CA GLY A 89 -15.00 7.09 15.89
C GLY A 89 -15.26 8.25 14.93
N GLN A 90 -14.54 8.29 13.80
CA GLN A 90 -14.58 9.37 12.81
C GLN A 90 -15.07 8.85 11.47
N SER A 91 -15.78 9.68 10.71
CA SER A 91 -16.01 9.44 9.29
C SER A 91 -14.77 9.76 8.46
N VAL A 92 -14.72 9.25 7.24
CA VAL A 92 -13.77 9.70 6.22
C VAL A 92 -13.91 11.22 6.06
N PRO A 93 -12.81 12.00 6.09
CA PRO A 93 -12.87 13.45 5.98
C PRO A 93 -13.60 13.94 4.74
N ALA A 94 -14.32 15.04 4.88
CA ALA A 94 -15.01 15.66 3.76
C ALA A 94 -14.00 16.14 2.68
N PRO A 95 -14.34 16.03 1.38
CA PRO A 95 -13.46 16.49 0.31
C PRO A 95 -13.07 17.96 0.46
N GLY A 96 -11.78 18.27 0.38
CA GLY A 96 -11.22 19.62 0.51
C GLY A 96 -11.25 20.19 1.93
N SER A 97 -11.62 19.40 2.93
CA SER A 97 -11.58 19.85 4.33
C SER A 97 -10.15 20.01 4.83
N LEU A 98 -9.97 20.86 5.85
CA LEU A 98 -8.67 21.02 6.51
C LEU A 98 -8.15 19.68 7.08
N GLN A 99 -9.03 18.86 7.61
CA GLN A 99 -8.67 17.55 8.14
C GLN A 99 -8.15 16.62 7.02
N GLU A 100 -8.80 16.59 5.86
CA GLU A 100 -8.33 15.81 4.71
C GLU A 100 -6.92 16.25 4.30
N GLN A 101 -6.72 17.56 4.15
CA GLN A 101 -5.43 18.11 3.77
C GLN A 101 -4.32 17.75 4.78
N GLN A 102 -4.60 17.89 6.08
CA GLN A 102 -3.65 17.54 7.14
C GLN A 102 -3.26 16.05 7.11
N LEU A 103 -4.22 15.16 6.83
CA LEU A 103 -3.92 13.73 6.70
C LEU A 103 -3.10 13.40 5.46
N PHE A 104 -3.35 14.10 4.35
CA PHE A 104 -2.57 13.93 3.12
C PHE A 104 -1.14 14.44 3.29
N ASP A 105 -0.98 15.63 3.87
CA ASP A 105 0.34 16.19 4.20
C ASP A 105 1.09 15.25 5.15
N LEU A 106 0.41 14.68 6.17
CA LEU A 106 1.00 13.71 7.08
C LEU A 106 1.47 12.42 6.39
N ALA A 107 0.74 11.95 5.37
CA ALA A 107 1.16 10.80 4.56
C ALA A 107 2.46 11.10 3.82
N VAL A 108 2.57 12.30 3.24
CA VAL A 108 3.77 12.77 2.53
C VAL A 108 4.93 12.95 3.50
N ASP A 109 4.71 13.59 4.64
CA ASP A 109 5.71 13.79 5.68
C ASP A 109 6.23 12.45 6.24
N THR A 110 5.35 11.45 6.37
CA THR A 110 5.74 10.10 6.79
C THR A 110 6.64 9.44 5.75
N LEU A 111 6.33 9.54 4.46
CA LEU A 111 7.18 9.02 3.39
C LEU A 111 8.52 9.76 3.31
N ASN A 112 8.52 11.09 3.46
CA ASN A 112 9.72 11.91 3.50
C ASN A 112 10.62 11.57 4.70
N ALA A 113 10.03 11.29 5.86
CA ALA A 113 10.77 10.91 7.07
C ALA A 113 11.52 9.58 6.93
N ILE A 114 11.08 8.68 6.03
CA ILE A 114 11.84 7.46 5.69
C ILE A 114 13.16 7.84 5.02
N ASP A 115 13.22 8.96 4.29
CA ASP A 115 14.45 9.50 3.64
C ASP A 115 15.19 8.47 2.76
N ARG A 116 14.48 7.46 2.27
CA ARG A 116 15.00 6.41 1.39
C ARG A 116 13.96 6.11 0.31
N PRO A 117 14.38 5.57 -0.86
CA PRO A 117 13.45 5.23 -1.91
C PRO A 117 12.36 4.28 -1.42
N VAL A 118 11.11 4.71 -1.53
CA VAL A 118 9.94 3.83 -1.36
C VAL A 118 9.56 3.30 -2.73
N ASN A 119 9.55 1.98 -2.90
CA ASN A 119 9.32 1.35 -4.21
C ASN A 119 7.83 1.21 -4.51
N THR A 120 7.02 0.95 -3.48
CA THR A 120 5.58 0.74 -3.57
C THR A 120 4.86 1.45 -2.42
N ILE A 121 3.77 2.13 -2.74
CA ILE A 121 2.86 2.76 -1.78
C ILE A 121 1.49 2.09 -1.89
N VAL A 122 0.99 1.59 -0.76
CA VAL A 122 -0.35 1.03 -0.62
C VAL A 122 -1.22 2.06 0.09
N LEU A 123 -2.29 2.48 -0.57
CA LEU A 123 -3.03 3.69 -0.18
C LEU A 123 -3.99 3.51 1.01
N GLY A 124 -4.19 2.29 1.51
CA GLY A 124 -5.11 2.05 2.63
C GLY A 124 -5.15 0.60 3.09
N ASN A 125 -4.41 0.23 4.13
CA ASN A 125 -4.35 -1.10 4.74
C ASN A 125 -5.69 -1.51 5.36
N GLU A 126 -6.17 -2.71 5.05
CA GLU A 126 -7.42 -3.31 5.56
C GLU A 126 -8.63 -2.35 5.59
N PRO A 127 -8.87 -1.60 4.52
CA PRO A 127 -9.70 -0.40 4.57
C PRO A 127 -11.19 -0.71 4.78
N MET A 128 -11.64 -1.97 4.58
CA MET A 128 -13.03 -2.36 4.86
C MET A 128 -13.31 -2.61 6.35
N TRP A 129 -12.28 -2.71 7.18
CA TRP A 129 -12.37 -2.92 8.63
C TRP A 129 -12.08 -1.64 9.41
N GLU A 130 -11.26 -0.77 8.83
CA GLU A 130 -10.75 0.45 9.46
C GLU A 130 -11.63 1.68 9.16
N THR A 131 -12.75 1.50 8.46
CA THR A 131 -13.61 2.59 8.00
C THR A 131 -15.08 2.32 8.32
N PRO A 132 -15.83 3.32 8.83
CA PRO A 132 -17.24 3.15 9.15
C PRO A 132 -18.06 2.66 7.97
N THR A 133 -19.07 1.82 8.23
CA THR A 133 -19.89 1.20 7.17
C THR A 133 -20.52 2.22 6.21
N ALA A 134 -20.93 3.39 6.72
CA ALA A 134 -21.53 4.46 5.89
C ALA A 134 -20.56 4.98 4.82
N ASP A 135 -19.25 4.97 5.10
CA ASP A 135 -18.22 5.46 4.18
C ASP A 135 -17.69 4.36 3.23
N LEU A 136 -18.12 3.11 3.44
CA LEU A 136 -17.85 1.98 2.56
C LEU A 136 -18.91 1.79 1.47
N GLN A 137 -20.07 2.41 1.62
CA GLN A 137 -21.24 2.25 0.74
C GLN A 137 -21.35 3.40 -0.26
N ARG A 138 -21.90 3.13 -1.44
CA ARG A 138 -22.22 4.19 -2.41
C ARG A 138 -23.41 4.98 -1.90
N PRO A 139 -23.31 6.32 -1.77
CA PRO A 139 -24.39 7.13 -1.22
C PRO A 139 -25.56 7.30 -2.21
N ALA A 140 -25.30 7.13 -3.51
CA ALA A 140 -26.32 7.15 -4.56
C ALA A 140 -25.88 6.34 -5.80
N PRO A 141 -26.81 5.89 -6.66
CA PRO A 141 -26.47 5.26 -7.94
C PRO A 141 -25.54 6.13 -8.78
N GLY A 142 -24.48 5.53 -9.32
CA GLY A 142 -23.47 6.22 -10.14
C GLY A 142 -22.42 7.00 -9.35
N GLN A 143 -22.48 7.00 -8.01
CA GLN A 143 -21.42 7.53 -7.15
C GLN A 143 -20.52 6.41 -6.63
N ARG A 144 -19.28 6.73 -6.29
CA ARG A 144 -18.37 5.84 -5.54
C ARG A 144 -18.52 6.06 -4.04
N SER A 145 -18.10 5.09 -3.24
CA SER A 145 -18.04 5.22 -1.78
C SER A 145 -17.19 6.42 -1.35
N PRO A 146 -17.50 7.06 -0.22
CA PRO A 146 -16.68 8.14 0.34
C PRO A 146 -15.20 7.75 0.47
N LEU A 147 -14.92 6.53 0.94
CA LEU A 147 -13.55 6.02 1.05
C LEU A 147 -12.85 5.94 -0.31
N ALA A 148 -13.50 5.42 -1.36
CA ALA A 148 -12.88 5.37 -2.69
C ALA A 148 -12.56 6.76 -3.24
N ASN A 149 -13.44 7.75 -3.03
CA ASN A 149 -13.14 9.11 -3.43
C ASN A 149 -11.97 9.72 -2.62
N PHE A 150 -11.90 9.46 -1.31
CA PHE A 150 -10.77 9.87 -0.47
C PHE A 150 -9.46 9.24 -0.93
N THR A 151 -9.45 7.94 -1.22
CA THR A 151 -8.26 7.21 -1.69
C THR A 151 -7.74 7.75 -3.03
N GLU A 152 -8.62 8.11 -3.96
CA GLU A 152 -8.17 8.71 -5.22
C GLU A 152 -7.58 10.12 -5.03
N ARG A 153 -8.17 10.94 -4.16
CA ARG A 153 -7.61 12.26 -3.84
C ARG A 153 -6.28 12.16 -3.09
N LEU A 154 -6.14 11.18 -2.19
CA LEU A 154 -4.87 10.86 -1.53
C LEU A 154 -3.81 10.49 -2.56
N LEU A 155 -4.14 9.61 -3.51
CA LEU A 155 -3.26 9.23 -4.61
C LEU A 155 -2.78 10.47 -5.35
N ASP A 156 -3.69 11.33 -5.80
CA ASP A 156 -3.34 12.53 -6.56
C ASP A 156 -2.45 13.48 -5.76
N HIS A 157 -2.75 13.66 -4.47
CA HIS A 157 -1.92 14.48 -3.59
C HIS A 157 -0.52 13.89 -3.43
N VAL A 158 -0.39 12.63 -2.98
CA VAL A 158 0.92 11.97 -2.76
C VAL A 158 1.72 11.90 -4.05
N ASP A 159 1.07 11.69 -5.19
CA ASP A 159 1.73 11.68 -6.49
C ASP A 159 2.36 13.03 -6.83
N ALA A 160 1.60 14.11 -6.67
CA ALA A 160 2.07 15.46 -6.96
C ALA A 160 3.12 15.97 -5.95
N THR A 161 3.02 15.59 -4.69
CA THR A 161 3.85 16.20 -3.62
C THR A 161 5.05 15.36 -3.22
N TYR A 162 4.94 14.03 -3.24
CA TYR A 162 6.04 13.13 -2.90
C TYR A 162 6.71 12.56 -4.15
N SER A 163 5.93 11.94 -5.04
CA SER A 163 6.48 11.08 -6.10
C SER A 163 7.19 11.81 -7.21
N GLU A 164 6.74 13.02 -7.57
CA GLU A 164 7.42 13.87 -8.55
C GLU A 164 8.82 14.31 -8.08
N GLN A 165 9.09 14.26 -6.77
CA GLN A 165 10.37 14.61 -6.18
C GLN A 165 11.33 13.42 -6.10
N GLN A 166 10.85 12.20 -6.33
CA GLN A 166 11.66 10.99 -6.22
C GLN A 166 12.45 10.71 -7.50
N PRO A 167 13.70 10.17 -7.41
CA PRO A 167 14.46 9.76 -8.58
C PRO A 167 13.74 8.70 -9.43
N ALA A 168 12.94 7.86 -8.79
CA ALA A 168 12.06 6.90 -9.42
C ALA A 168 10.68 6.98 -8.78
N ARG A 169 9.65 7.10 -9.63
CA ARG A 169 8.26 7.15 -9.18
C ARG A 169 7.85 5.81 -8.53
N PRO A 170 7.32 5.81 -7.30
CA PRO A 170 6.79 4.61 -6.67
C PRO A 170 5.59 4.06 -7.43
N LYS A 171 5.33 2.77 -7.26
CA LYS A 171 4.09 2.14 -7.74
C LYS A 171 2.99 2.29 -6.69
N TYR A 172 1.78 2.62 -7.14
CA TYR A 172 0.63 2.73 -6.25
C TYR A 172 -0.26 1.50 -6.29
N PHE A 173 -0.68 1.05 -5.14
CA PHE A 173 -1.59 -0.07 -4.97
C PHE A 173 -2.77 0.31 -4.08
N LEU A 174 -3.93 -0.25 -4.37
CA LEU A 174 -5.13 -0.11 -3.53
C LEU A 174 -5.24 -1.27 -2.55
N GLY A 175 -5.59 -1.00 -1.30
CA GLY A 175 -5.97 -2.03 -0.34
C GLY A 175 -4.84 -2.52 0.57
N ALA A 176 -4.52 -3.81 0.50
CA ALA A 176 -4.48 -4.77 1.61
C ALA A 176 -5.90 -5.22 1.98
N LEU A 177 -6.65 -5.61 0.96
CA LEU A 177 -8.01 -6.13 1.12
C LEU A 177 -7.97 -7.49 1.80
N ASN A 178 -8.62 -7.56 2.96
CA ASN A 178 -8.70 -8.79 3.74
C ASN A 178 -9.82 -9.70 3.26
N ARG A 179 -9.67 -11.00 3.49
CA ARG A 179 -10.76 -11.98 3.43
C ARG A 179 -11.62 -11.94 2.16
N LEU A 180 -10.99 -11.72 1.00
CA LEU A 180 -11.67 -11.79 -0.30
C LEU A 180 -12.02 -13.23 -0.70
N ASP A 181 -11.68 -14.24 0.11
CA ASP A 181 -12.27 -15.59 0.03
C ASP A 181 -13.79 -15.58 0.29
N GLN A 182 -14.30 -14.55 0.99
CA GLN A 182 -15.71 -14.46 1.36
C GLN A 182 -16.51 -13.65 0.31
N PRO A 183 -17.59 -14.21 -0.26
CA PRO A 183 -18.43 -13.50 -1.23
C PRO A 183 -19.00 -12.18 -0.69
N ALA A 184 -19.35 -12.12 0.60
CA ALA A 184 -19.86 -10.91 1.23
C ALA A 184 -18.85 -9.74 1.20
N ASN A 185 -17.54 -10.03 1.30
CA ASN A 185 -16.51 -8.99 1.20
C ASN A 185 -16.28 -8.58 -0.25
N GLN A 186 -16.30 -9.54 -1.18
CA GLN A 186 -16.20 -9.24 -2.62
C GLN A 186 -17.33 -8.30 -3.07
N GLN A 187 -18.54 -8.45 -2.53
CA GLN A 187 -19.71 -7.65 -2.91
C GLN A 187 -19.78 -6.25 -2.28
N LYS A 188 -18.84 -5.87 -1.39
CA LYS A 188 -18.83 -4.53 -0.81
C LYS A 188 -18.58 -3.49 -1.90
N ASP A 189 -19.35 -2.40 -1.86
CA ASP A 189 -19.24 -1.28 -2.80
C ASP A 189 -17.81 -0.75 -2.93
N VAL A 190 -17.13 -0.49 -1.80
CA VAL A 190 -15.73 -0.04 -1.80
C VAL A 190 -14.78 -1.01 -2.52
N VAL A 191 -15.02 -2.32 -2.44
CA VAL A 191 -14.17 -3.32 -3.12
C VAL A 191 -14.38 -3.22 -4.62
N GLN A 192 -15.63 -3.12 -5.06
CA GLN A 192 -15.96 -2.92 -6.48
C GLN A 192 -15.36 -1.60 -6.99
N ASP A 193 -15.51 -0.51 -6.24
CA ASP A 193 -14.95 0.80 -6.58
C ASP A 193 -13.42 0.77 -6.68
N PHE A 194 -12.73 0.05 -5.79
CA PHE A 194 -11.28 -0.09 -5.85
C PHE A 194 -10.83 -0.91 -7.06
N PHE A 195 -11.51 -2.01 -7.37
CA PHE A 195 -11.20 -2.78 -8.58
C PHE A 195 -11.47 -1.97 -9.86
N ASP A 196 -12.55 -1.19 -9.90
CA ASP A 196 -12.84 -0.29 -11.01
C ASP A 196 -11.78 0.80 -11.15
N MET A 197 -11.36 1.40 -10.03
CA MET A 197 -10.27 2.37 -10.01
C MET A 197 -8.94 1.76 -10.49
N ALA A 198 -8.57 0.56 -10.03
CA ALA A 198 -7.35 -0.12 -10.48
C ALA A 198 -7.36 -0.44 -11.99
N ARG A 199 -8.54 -0.67 -12.59
CA ARG A 199 -8.68 -0.90 -14.03
C ARG A 199 -8.62 0.37 -14.87
N THR A 200 -9.06 1.50 -14.30
CA THR A 200 -9.34 2.73 -15.07
C THR A 200 -8.39 3.87 -14.79
N ASN A 201 -7.75 3.91 -13.62
CA ASN A 201 -6.79 4.94 -13.23
C ASN A 201 -5.35 4.48 -13.57
N PRO A 202 -4.67 5.09 -14.56
CA PRO A 202 -3.35 4.65 -15.02
C PRO A 202 -2.23 4.88 -14.00
N LYS A 203 -2.47 5.63 -12.92
CA LYS A 203 -1.51 5.80 -11.83
C LYS A 203 -1.48 4.59 -10.87
N ILE A 204 -2.53 3.77 -10.86
CA ILE A 204 -2.61 2.58 -10.02
C ILE A 204 -1.96 1.39 -10.75
N ALA A 205 -0.97 0.79 -10.11
CA ALA A 205 -0.26 -0.39 -10.61
C ALA A 205 -0.96 -1.71 -10.27
N GLY A 206 -1.85 -1.72 -9.26
CA GLY A 206 -2.62 -2.91 -8.91
C GLY A 206 -3.32 -2.87 -7.55
N MET A 207 -3.62 -4.08 -7.05
CA MET A 207 -4.29 -4.33 -5.77
C MET A 207 -3.33 -5.02 -4.80
N ASP A 208 -3.26 -4.56 -3.54
CA ASP A 208 -2.65 -5.31 -2.44
C ASP A 208 -3.75 -6.19 -1.79
N LEU A 209 -3.48 -7.49 -1.64
CA LEU A 209 -4.44 -8.49 -1.17
C LEU A 209 -3.83 -9.28 -0.01
N HIS A 210 -4.53 -9.27 1.13
CA HIS A 210 -4.21 -10.18 2.23
C HIS A 210 -4.87 -11.53 1.95
N VAL A 211 -4.09 -12.48 1.44
CA VAL A 211 -4.59 -13.81 1.12
C VAL A 211 -4.55 -14.69 2.36
N HIS A 212 -5.73 -15.08 2.83
CA HIS A 212 -5.89 -16.01 3.94
C HIS A 212 -6.18 -17.39 3.39
N TYR A 213 -5.37 -18.37 3.80
CA TYR A 213 -5.58 -19.77 3.49
C TYR A 213 -5.99 -20.51 4.75
N ASN A 214 -7.06 -21.30 4.67
CA ASN A 214 -7.51 -22.17 5.77
C ASN A 214 -6.71 -23.49 5.83
N GLY A 215 -5.75 -23.67 4.92
CA GLY A 215 -4.87 -24.82 4.81
C GLY A 215 -3.99 -24.70 3.57
N ILE A 216 -2.86 -25.38 3.57
CA ILE A 216 -2.03 -25.58 2.38
C ILE A 216 -2.43 -26.96 1.84
N ALA A 217 -2.76 -27.07 0.56
CA ALA A 217 -3.01 -28.38 -0.05
C ALA A 217 -1.76 -29.25 0.18
N GLN A 218 -1.94 -30.38 0.86
CA GLN A 218 -0.90 -31.40 1.06
C GLN A 218 -0.80 -32.29 -0.18
#